data_AF-A0A7X9GEP0-F1
#
_entry.id   AF-A0A7X9GEP0-F1
#
_cell.length_a   1.000
_cell.length_b   1.000
_cell.length_c   1.000
_cell.angle_alpha   90.00
_cell.angle_beta   90.00
_cell.angle_gamma   90.00
#
_symmetry.space_group_name_H-M   'P 1'
#
loop_
_entity.id
_entity.type
_entity.pdbx_description
1 polymer ?
#
loop_
_entity_poly.entity_id
_entity_poly.type
_entity_poly.pdbx_seq_one_letter_code
_entity_poly.pdbx_strand_id
1 'polypeptide(L)'
;MQQRVDRENAAEQALALARQEYNQRMMLLEQTKEQLQLLWQDTGQMKQNFFEIFQHSFYGAALKNKISRQESDVQEAGLAVEQKREEAVQARVERQVLDTLKDKHLQDYKRMLENMEQKEVDELSRNIYMQRLRQLQG
;
A
#
# COMPACT_ATOMS: atom_id res chain seq x y z
N MET A 1 8.66 -17.06 1.75
CA MET A 1 8.79 -15.98 0.74
C MET A 1 7.49 -15.75 0.00
N GLN A 2 6.96 -16.75 -0.73
CA GLN A 2 5.72 -16.62 -1.50
C GLN A 2 4.55 -16.05 -0.66
N GLN A 3 4.27 -16.63 0.51
CA GLN A 3 3.22 -16.17 1.41
C GLN A 3 3.29 -14.69 1.83
N ARG A 4 4.50 -14.09 1.89
CA ARG A 4 4.67 -12.68 2.29
C ARG A 4 4.54 -11.73 1.10
N VAL A 5 4.98 -12.17 -0.08
CA VAL A 5 4.70 -11.48 -1.35
C VAL A 5 3.21 -11.48 -1.63
N ASP A 6 2.53 -12.62 -1.44
CA ASP A 6 1.09 -12.73 -1.60
C ASP A 6 0.34 -11.82 -0.61
N ARG A 7 0.86 -11.69 0.63
CA ARG A 7 0.31 -10.78 1.65
C ARG A 7 0.48 -9.31 1.29
N GLU A 8 1.65 -8.90 0.78
CA GLU A 8 1.87 -7.54 0.27
C GLU A 8 0.92 -7.23 -0.90
N ASN A 9 0.87 -8.13 -1.89
CA ASN A 9 -0.03 -7.98 -3.04
C ASN A 9 -1.50 -7.88 -2.62
N ALA A 10 -1.94 -8.70 -1.68
CA ALA A 10 -3.31 -8.65 -1.16
C ALA A 10 -3.59 -7.33 -0.43
N ALA A 11 -2.64 -6.83 0.36
CA ALA A 11 -2.77 -5.55 1.06
C ALA A 11 -2.80 -4.36 0.08
N GLU A 12 -1.99 -4.40 -0.99
CA GLU A 12 -2.02 -3.38 -2.05
C GLU A 12 -3.33 -3.40 -2.83
N GLN A 13 -3.86 -4.59 -3.16
CA GLN A 13 -5.17 -4.73 -3.79
C GLN A 13 -6.28 -4.20 -2.88
N ALA A 14 -6.25 -4.51 -1.58
CA ALA A 14 -7.22 -4.00 -0.62
C ALA A 14 -7.18 -2.46 -0.52
N LEU A 15 -5.97 -1.87 -0.53
CA LEU A 15 -5.80 -0.42 -0.58
C LEU A 15 -6.36 0.19 -1.87
N ALA A 16 -6.13 -0.45 -3.02
CA ALA A 16 -6.66 0.02 -4.30
C ALA A 16 -8.20 0.03 -4.30
N LEU A 17 -8.83 -1.04 -3.79
CA LEU A 17 -10.28 -1.13 -3.65
C LEU A 17 -10.83 -0.07 -2.70
N ALA A 18 -10.20 0.13 -1.54
CA ALA A 18 -10.60 1.16 -0.58
C ALA A 18 -10.54 2.58 -1.21
N ARG A 19 -9.50 2.86 -1.99
CA ARG A 19 -9.36 4.14 -2.71
C ARG A 19 -10.45 4.32 -3.77
N GLN A 20 -10.75 3.26 -4.51
CA GLN A 20 -11.81 3.29 -5.51
C GLN A 20 -13.16 3.61 -4.84
N GLU A 21 -13.49 2.96 -3.73
CA GLU A 21 -14.73 3.20 -3.02
C GLU A 21 -14.80 4.61 -2.41
N TYR A 22 -13.71 5.09 -1.81
CA TYR A 22 -13.61 6.48 -1.36
C TYR A 22 -13.88 7.48 -2.50
N ASN A 23 -13.25 7.29 -3.65
CA ASN A 23 -13.44 8.15 -4.81
C ASN A 23 -14.87 8.13 -5.34
N GLN A 24 -15.51 6.95 -5.36
CA GLN A 24 -16.92 6.81 -5.75
C GLN A 24 -17.84 7.57 -4.80
N ARG A 25 -17.63 7.45 -3.48
CA ARG A 25 -18.42 8.16 -2.47
C ARG A 25 -18.21 9.68 -2.56
N MET A 26 -16.97 10.13 -2.78
CA MET A 26 -16.66 11.54 -3.04
C MET A 26 -17.37 12.08 -4.28
N MET A 27 -17.36 11.33 -5.38
CA MET A 27 -18.05 11.74 -6.60
C MET A 27 -19.56 11.89 -6.39
N LEU A 28 -20.19 10.96 -5.67
CA LEU A 28 -21.62 11.03 -5.35
C LEU A 28 -21.96 12.22 -4.45
N LEU A 29 -21.07 12.55 -3.51
CA LEU A 29 -21.20 13.71 -2.64
C LEU A 29 -21.15 15.01 -3.46
N GLU A 30 -20.14 15.16 -4.33
CA GLU A 30 -19.98 16.35 -5.18
C GLU A 30 -21.17 16.51 -6.13
N GLN A 31 -21.62 15.44 -6.77
CA GLN A 31 -22.84 15.47 -7.60
C GLN A 31 -24.07 15.95 -6.83
N THR A 32 -24.20 15.54 -5.56
CA THR A 32 -25.35 15.95 -4.72
C THR A 32 -25.22 17.42 -4.28
N LYS A 33 -23.99 17.90 -4.03
CA LYS A 33 -23.71 19.32 -3.75
C LYS A 33 -24.01 20.19 -4.98
N GLU A 34 -23.60 19.77 -6.16
CA GLU A 34 -23.92 20.44 -7.43
C GLU A 34 -25.43 20.53 -7.65
N GLN A 35 -26.19 19.44 -7.41
CA GLN A 35 -27.65 19.46 -7.50
C GLN A 35 -28.29 20.47 -6.55
N LEU A 36 -27.79 20.60 -5.32
CA LEU A 36 -28.27 21.59 -4.37
C LEU A 36 -27.94 23.02 -4.83
N GLN A 37 -26.76 23.23 -5.42
CA GLN A 37 -26.35 24.53 -5.96
C GLN A 37 -27.22 24.94 -7.15
N LEU A 38 -27.51 24.03 -8.08
CA LEU A 38 -28.41 24.26 -9.21
C LEU A 38 -29.82 24.61 -8.72
N LEU A 39 -30.33 23.90 -7.71
CA LEU A 39 -31.63 24.18 -7.10
C LEU A 39 -31.71 25.64 -6.61
N TRP A 40 -30.67 26.13 -5.95
CA TRP A 40 -30.64 27.52 -5.46
C TRP A 40 -30.56 28.55 -6.58
N GLN A 41 -29.82 28.26 -7.65
CA GLN A 41 -29.76 29.12 -8.82
C GLN A 41 -31.13 29.24 -9.51
N ASP A 42 -31.84 28.12 -9.68
CA ASP A 42 -33.18 28.10 -10.29
C ASP A 42 -34.21 28.87 -9.44
N THR A 43 -34.18 28.70 -8.12
CA THR A 43 -35.09 29.44 -7.21
C THR A 43 -34.87 30.95 -7.21
N GLY A 44 -33.67 31.43 -7.55
CA GLY A 44 -33.35 32.87 -7.62
C GLY A 44 -33.78 33.54 -8.92
N GLN A 45 -34.07 32.78 -9.99
CA GLN A 45 -34.31 33.31 -11.33
C GLN A 45 -35.80 33.30 -11.75
N MET A 46 -36.65 32.51 -11.09
CA MET A 46 -38.07 32.38 -11.46
C MET A 46 -39.01 33.18 -10.55
N LYS A 47 -40.09 33.73 -11.13
CA LYS A 47 -41.28 34.14 -10.37
C LYS A 47 -42.03 32.88 -9.92
N GLN A 48 -41.59 32.31 -8.79
CA GLN A 48 -42.17 31.09 -8.27
C GLN A 48 -43.49 31.36 -7.54
N ASN A 49 -44.46 30.47 -7.71
CA ASN A 49 -45.65 30.48 -6.86
C ASN A 49 -45.35 29.86 -5.48
N PHE A 50 -46.24 30.05 -4.50
CA PHE A 50 -46.03 29.56 -3.14
C PHE A 50 -45.79 28.04 -3.05
N PHE A 51 -46.46 27.26 -3.92
CA PHE A 51 -46.33 25.81 -3.94
C PHE A 51 -44.96 25.36 -4.44
N GLU A 52 -44.43 26.00 -5.49
CA GLU A 52 -43.08 25.78 -6.00
C GLU A 52 -42.03 26.11 -4.93
N ILE A 53 -42.15 27.26 -4.25
CA ILE A 53 -41.24 27.65 -3.16
C ILE A 53 -41.24 26.59 -2.06
N PHE A 54 -42.42 26.09 -1.68
CA PHE A 54 -42.55 25.04 -0.68
C PHE A 54 -41.88 23.74 -1.15
N GLN A 55 -42.15 23.27 -2.37
CA GLN A 55 -41.52 22.06 -2.92
C GLN A 55 -39.99 22.17 -2.98
N HIS A 56 -39.46 23.31 -3.44
CA HIS A 56 -38.01 23.55 -3.45
C HIS A 56 -37.40 23.55 -2.05
N SER A 57 -38.11 24.08 -1.05
CA SER A 57 -37.67 24.05 0.35
C SER A 57 -37.55 22.62 0.88
N PHE A 58 -38.57 21.77 0.66
CA PHE A 58 -38.54 20.36 1.08
C PHE A 58 -37.46 19.58 0.35
N TYR A 59 -37.34 19.75 -0.96
CA TYR A 59 -36.33 19.07 -1.76
C TYR A 59 -34.92 19.52 -1.36
N GLY A 60 -34.70 20.81 -1.13
CA GLY A 60 -33.43 21.34 -0.64
C GLY A 60 -33.07 20.81 0.75
N ALA A 61 -34.05 20.68 1.66
CA ALA A 61 -33.84 20.06 2.97
C ALA A 61 -33.47 18.56 2.84
N ALA A 62 -34.13 17.83 1.94
CA ALA A 62 -33.81 16.43 1.66
C ALA A 62 -32.39 16.27 1.11
N LEU A 63 -31.96 17.14 0.18
CA LEU A 63 -30.60 17.16 -0.36
C LEU A 63 -29.56 17.47 0.71
N LYS A 64 -29.81 18.44 1.60
CA LYS A 64 -28.92 18.73 2.73
C LYS A 64 -28.74 17.54 3.66
N ASN A 65 -29.84 16.85 3.99
CA ASN A 65 -29.78 15.63 4.80
C ASN A 65 -29.01 14.51 4.11
N LYS A 66 -29.16 14.38 2.78
CA LYS A 66 -28.41 13.41 1.98
C LYS A 66 -26.91 13.74 1.97
N ILE A 67 -26.55 15.01 1.76
CA ILE A 67 -25.17 15.50 1.81
C ILE A 67 -24.53 15.17 3.16
N SER A 68 -25.22 15.47 4.26
CA SER A 68 -24.70 15.18 5.61
C SER A 68 -24.40 13.69 5.83
N ARG A 69 -25.24 12.79 5.31
CA ARG A 69 -24.99 11.34 5.36
C ARG A 69 -23.80 10.95 4.49
N GLN A 70 -23.76 11.45 3.26
CA GLN A 70 -22.65 11.17 2.33
C GLN A 70 -21.31 11.70 2.86
N GLU A 71 -21.29 12.82 3.58
CA GLU A 71 -20.08 13.33 4.24
C GLU A 71 -19.58 12.37 5.32
N SER A 72 -20.49 11.79 6.11
CA SER A 72 -20.15 10.72 7.06
C SER A 72 -19.60 9.48 6.33
N ASP A 73 -20.27 9.05 5.26
CA ASP A 73 -19.86 7.87 4.49
C ASP A 73 -18.47 8.06 3.83
N VAL A 74 -18.17 9.27 3.37
CA VAL A 74 -16.87 9.67 2.83
C VAL A 74 -15.81 9.64 3.93
N GLN A 75 -16.12 10.18 5.11
CA GLN A 75 -15.20 10.19 6.23
C GLN A 75 -14.83 8.77 6.67
N GLU A 76 -15.83 7.88 6.78
CA GLU A 76 -15.60 6.47 7.08
C GLU A 76 -14.75 5.77 6.02
N ALA A 77 -15.03 6.02 4.73
CA ALA A 77 -14.22 5.47 3.65
C ALA A 77 -12.78 6.02 3.66
N GLY A 78 -12.59 7.29 4.05
CA GLY A 78 -11.28 7.90 4.22
C GLY A 78 -10.47 7.22 5.34
N LEU A 79 -11.11 6.93 6.47
CA LEU A 79 -10.49 6.16 7.55
C LEU A 79 -10.11 4.74 7.11
N ALA A 80 -10.97 4.08 6.33
CA ALA A 80 -10.69 2.76 5.79
C ALA A 80 -9.48 2.79 4.82
N VAL A 81 -9.35 3.82 3.99
CA VAL A 81 -8.18 4.00 3.11
C VAL A 81 -6.90 4.13 3.93
N GLU A 82 -6.90 4.93 5.01
CA GLU A 82 -5.70 5.11 5.82
C GLU A 82 -5.33 3.81 6.56
N GLN A 83 -6.30 3.09 7.09
CA GLN A 83 -6.07 1.77 7.68
C GLN A 83 -5.46 0.79 6.67
N LYS A 84 -6.00 0.71 5.45
CA LYS A 84 -5.44 -0.17 4.40
C LYS A 84 -4.08 0.27 3.91
N ARG A 85 -3.78 1.56 3.98
CA ARG A 85 -2.46 2.10 3.67
C ARG A 85 -1.44 1.65 4.70
N GLU A 86 -1.76 1.73 5.99
CA GLU A 86 -0.89 1.25 7.07
C GLU A 86 -0.63 -0.26 6.93
N GLU A 87 -1.67 -1.06 6.67
CA GLU A 87 -1.55 -2.50 6.42
C GLU A 87 -0.60 -2.81 5.24
N ALA A 88 -0.74 -2.08 4.12
CA ALA A 88 0.12 -2.26 2.95
C ALA A 88 1.59 -1.86 3.23
N VAL A 89 1.81 -0.76 3.94
CA VAL A 89 3.15 -0.32 4.36
C VAL A 89 3.79 -1.38 5.25
N GLN A 90 3.05 -1.89 6.24
CA GLN A 90 3.55 -2.92 7.14
C GLN A 90 3.92 -4.21 6.38
N ALA A 91 3.06 -4.67 5.47
CA ALA A 91 3.32 -5.86 4.67
C ALA A 91 4.59 -5.71 3.81
N ARG A 92 4.80 -4.53 3.23
CA ARG A 92 6.01 -4.21 2.47
C ARG A 92 7.28 -4.21 3.33
N VAL A 93 7.22 -3.61 4.52
CA VAL A 93 8.33 -3.61 5.47
C VAL A 93 8.69 -5.04 5.88
N GLU A 94 7.69 -5.87 6.21
CA GLU A 94 7.91 -7.28 6.55
C GLU A 94 8.61 -8.05 5.42
N ARG A 95 8.23 -7.82 4.16
CA ARG A 95 8.92 -8.43 3.01
C ARG A 95 10.38 -7.98 2.93
N GLN A 96 10.62 -6.67 3.00
CA GLN A 96 11.97 -6.11 2.89
C GLN A 96 12.92 -6.63 3.97
N VAL A 97 12.42 -6.80 5.21
CA VAL A 97 13.21 -7.39 6.31
C VAL A 97 13.63 -8.82 5.97
N LEU A 98 12.72 -9.63 5.42
CA LEU A 98 13.04 -11.01 5.04
C LEU A 98 13.99 -11.09 3.86
N ASP A 99 13.83 -10.23 2.85
CA ASP A 99 14.76 -10.12 1.72
C ASP A 99 16.18 -9.81 2.25
N THR A 100 16.28 -8.82 3.14
CA THR A 100 17.56 -8.43 3.77
C THR A 100 18.20 -9.57 4.55
N LEU A 101 17.42 -10.32 5.33
CA LEU A 101 17.92 -11.48 6.08
C LEU A 101 18.41 -12.59 5.16
N LYS A 102 17.69 -12.86 4.08
CA LYS A 102 18.07 -13.86 3.07
C LYS A 102 19.39 -13.48 2.41
N ASP A 103 19.54 -12.22 2.02
CA ASP A 103 20.76 -11.73 1.39
C ASP A 103 21.96 -11.83 2.34
N LYS A 104 21.76 -11.49 3.61
CA LYS A 104 22.79 -11.65 4.65
C LYS A 104 23.21 -13.12 4.80
N HIS A 105 22.25 -14.04 4.93
CA HIS A 105 22.55 -15.47 5.02
C HIS A 105 23.29 -16.00 3.79
N LEU A 106 22.93 -15.52 2.60
CA LEU A 106 23.61 -15.89 1.36
C LEU A 106 25.06 -15.37 1.34
N GLN A 107 25.30 -14.14 1.80
CA GLN A 107 26.64 -13.57 1.92
C GLN A 107 27.49 -14.34 2.94
N ASP A 108 26.93 -14.65 4.11
CA ASP A 108 27.61 -15.41 5.15
C ASP A 108 27.99 -16.82 4.64
N TYR A 109 27.10 -17.47 3.90
CA TYR A 109 27.37 -18.77 3.27
C TYR A 109 28.49 -18.69 2.22
N LYS A 110 28.46 -17.69 1.34
CA LYS A 110 29.53 -17.49 0.34
C LYS A 110 30.88 -17.28 1.01
N ARG A 111 30.93 -16.44 2.04
CA ARG A 111 32.15 -16.19 2.82
C ARG A 111 32.65 -17.46 3.51
N MET A 112 31.74 -18.30 4.01
CA MET A 112 32.10 -19.59 4.59
C MET A 112 32.76 -20.50 3.53
N LEU A 113 32.18 -20.60 2.34
CA LEU A 113 32.75 -21.38 1.24
C LEU A 113 34.13 -20.86 0.81
N GLU A 114 34.28 -19.56 0.61
CA GLU A 114 35.57 -18.94 0.27
C GLU A 114 36.65 -19.26 1.32
N ASN A 115 36.29 -19.21 2.61
CA ASN A 115 37.20 -19.57 3.69
C ASN A 115 37.57 -21.06 3.69
N MET A 116 36.65 -21.94 3.30
CA MET A 116 36.92 -23.37 3.19
C MET A 116 37.85 -23.67 2.02
N GLU A 117 37.56 -23.11 0.84
CA GLU A 117 38.39 -23.24 -0.36
C GLU A 117 39.81 -22.72 -0.11
N GLN A 118 39.95 -21.54 0.53
CA GLN A 118 41.26 -20.99 0.86
C GLN A 118 42.07 -21.91 1.78
N LYS A 119 41.42 -22.51 2.80
CA LYS A 119 42.09 -23.47 3.69
C LYS A 119 42.57 -24.70 2.95
N GLU A 120 41.75 -25.26 2.06
CA GLU A 120 42.15 -26.42 1.26
C GLU A 120 43.34 -26.09 0.35
N VAL A 121 43.34 -24.92 -0.29
CA VAL A 121 44.45 -24.44 -1.12
C VAL A 121 45.72 -24.25 -0.30
N ASP A 122 45.63 -23.66 0.89
CA ASP A 122 46.76 -23.45 1.78
C ASP A 122 47.36 -24.78 2.26
N GLU A 123 46.51 -25.76 2.60
CA GLU A 123 46.93 -27.11 2.99
C GLU A 123 47.63 -27.85 1.85
N LEU A 124 47.07 -27.82 0.64
CA LEU A 124 47.70 -28.41 -0.55
C LEU A 124 49.06 -27.76 -0.84
N SER A 125 49.12 -26.43 -0.80
CA SER A 125 50.35 -25.66 -1.02
C SER A 125 51.42 -26.02 0.00
N ARG A 126 51.05 -26.12 1.28
CA ARG A 126 51.93 -26.55 2.36
C ARG A 126 52.47 -27.98 2.13
N ASN A 127 51.60 -28.91 1.73
CA ASN A 127 51.99 -30.30 1.47
C ASN A 127 52.99 -30.39 0.30
N ILE A 128 52.74 -29.69 -0.81
CA ILE A 128 53.64 -29.62 -1.96
C ILE A 128 55.00 -29.05 -1.56
N TYR A 129 55.00 -27.96 -0.78
CA TYR A 129 56.24 -27.35 -0.29
C TYR A 129 57.06 -28.32 0.57
N MET A 130 56.42 -29.01 1.52
CA MET A 130 57.07 -30.00 2.38
C MET A 130 57.65 -31.18 1.59
N GLN A 131 56.95 -31.65 0.55
CA GLN A 131 57.47 -32.71 -0.33
C GLN A 131 58.74 -32.27 -1.08
N ARG A 132 58.73 -31.06 -1.65
CA ARG A 132 59.91 -30.50 -2.34
C ARG A 132 61.10 -30.34 -1.40
N LEU A 133 60.86 -29.89 -0.16
CA LEU A 133 61.90 -29.73 0.84
C LEU A 133 62.57 -31.05 1.22
N ARG A 134 61.78 -32.13 1.36
CA ARG A 134 62.33 -33.48 1.60
C ARG A 134 63.17 -33.99 0.44
N GLN A 135 62.80 -33.70 -0.80
CA GLN A 135 63.57 -34.08 -1.99
C GLN A 135 64.90 -33.33 -2.14
N LEU A 136 65.05 -32.16 -1.52
CA LEU A 136 66.29 -31.37 -1.54
C LEU A 136 67.24 -31.73 -0.39
N GLN A 137 66.77 -32.48 0.61
CA GLN A 137 67.53 -32.86 1.81
C GLN A 137 67.91 -34.35 1.86
N GLY A 138 67.46 -35.16 0.90
CA GLY A 138 67.86 -36.55 0.70
C GLY A 138 68.67 -36.71 -0.58
#